data_AF-A0A0M0JQV5-F1
#
_entry.id   AF-A0A0M0JQV5-F1
#
_cell.length_a   1.000
_cell.length_b   1.000
_cell.length_c   1.000
_cell.angle_alpha   90.00
_cell.angle_beta   90.00
_cell.angle_gamma   90.00
#
_symmetry.space_group_name_H-M   'P 1'
#
loop_
_entity.id
_entity.type
_entity.pdbx_description
1 polymer ?
#
loop_
_entity_poly.entity_id
_entity_poly.type
_entity_poly.pdbx_seq_one_letter_code
_entity_poly.pdbx_strand_id
1 'polypeptide(L)'
;MRRRLLALAAAALAAAAGSAALIYVLGVHRVLEIPTDWPWDGHADLAAQGALALLACAALLLVTLIVGCCCTTAEGAARDSLDDASIASKLSFWWAMPTLTTALRNGKLEPADLPQLPLADRPQRLYARFVAAWARGRRRGPWRLTFLGVYAVQRAVFLQSFVAGWLFQGCMFVDPILLHSLLQSEDAAEPSSGEIGSSSGEIGSRSGLDLGLVILLSLSMLVRVTCMELCYFYSARAANNFRSMLLLGVFRSTVANRARAQKSAVPSATWQGTRVVGAAEEGAELGATTSTGKLTNLMATDADLIGRIAWFVWVLACWSWSLASLPLVLFMMWKLVGSAAAVGIGCLIVSNFASAGLARAMTPVQRRLQECRDERGELVAEIVSGLGAAREAELRQLKTLRYLGALITLVCGLLSQAVPVSIFSWYVAVLGRPLSPQVAFSTLAWIATVKWSIDALPQLFNLRATLLPSLRRLSAVLDTAPSAVLDTADGGGATRAHHGARHGAHHGARHGAAHDEGAPSSAAVGASA
;
A
#
# COMPACT_ATOMS: atom_id res chain seq x y z
N MET A 1 24.40 13.78 -6.97
CA MET A 1 23.83 12.42 -6.84
C MET A 1 22.29 12.42 -6.78
N ARG A 2 21.64 13.09 -5.80
CA ARG A 2 20.16 13.19 -5.67
C ARG A 2 19.38 13.65 -6.93
N ARG A 3 19.89 14.64 -7.69
CA ARG A 3 19.25 15.10 -8.95
C ARG A 3 19.37 14.07 -10.08
N ARG A 4 20.49 13.35 -10.18
CA ARG A 4 20.67 12.26 -11.14
C ARG A 4 19.79 11.05 -10.79
N LEU A 5 19.57 10.79 -9.51
CA LEU A 5 18.64 9.74 -9.02
C LEU A 5 17.16 10.09 -9.24
N LEU A 6 16.76 11.35 -9.04
CA LEU A 6 15.42 11.83 -9.41
C LEU A 6 15.20 11.80 -10.93
N ALA A 7 16.24 12.09 -11.71
CA ALA A 7 16.19 11.97 -13.17
C ALA A 7 16.10 10.50 -13.62
N LEU A 8 16.81 9.58 -12.95
CA LEU A 8 16.70 8.13 -13.21
C LEU A 8 15.35 7.56 -12.78
N ALA A 9 14.80 7.97 -11.63
CA ALA A 9 13.48 7.56 -11.19
C ALA A 9 12.37 8.16 -12.06
N ALA A 10 12.51 9.42 -12.50
CA ALA A 10 11.61 10.04 -13.47
C ALA A 10 11.76 9.40 -14.86
N ALA A 11 12.97 9.00 -15.27
CA ALA A 11 13.22 8.25 -16.49
C ALA A 11 12.69 6.82 -16.40
N ALA A 12 12.71 6.18 -15.23
CA ALA A 12 12.09 4.87 -14.99
C ALA A 12 10.57 4.98 -14.93
N LEU A 13 10.02 6.06 -14.37
CA LEU A 13 8.58 6.34 -14.41
C LEU A 13 8.13 6.69 -15.82
N ALA A 14 8.93 7.45 -16.57
CA ALA A 14 8.69 7.78 -17.97
C ALA A 14 8.98 6.60 -18.90
N ALA A 15 9.82 5.65 -18.50
CA ALA A 15 10.03 4.39 -19.19
C ALA A 15 8.95 3.38 -18.82
N ALA A 16 8.40 3.37 -17.62
CA ALA A 16 7.27 2.51 -17.24
C ALA A 16 5.95 3.05 -17.81
N ALA A 17 5.72 4.36 -17.70
CA ALA A 17 4.66 5.05 -18.42
C ALA A 17 4.90 5.00 -19.93
N GLY A 18 6.16 5.05 -20.36
CA GLY A 18 6.58 4.91 -21.76
C GLY A 18 6.48 3.49 -22.26
N SER A 19 6.61 2.46 -21.44
CA SER A 19 6.45 1.04 -21.78
C SER A 19 4.98 0.66 -21.74
N ALA A 20 4.21 1.17 -20.78
CA ALA A 20 2.76 1.08 -20.79
C ALA A 20 2.18 1.88 -21.96
N ALA A 21 2.72 3.06 -22.25
CA ALA A 21 2.41 3.84 -23.44
C ALA A 21 2.97 3.23 -24.71
N LEU A 22 4.04 2.43 -24.70
CA LEU A 22 4.59 1.73 -25.87
C LEU A 22 3.90 0.39 -26.06
N ILE A 23 3.37 -0.25 -25.03
CA ILE A 23 2.44 -1.40 -25.15
C ILE A 23 1.08 -0.87 -25.61
N TYR A 24 0.64 0.26 -25.06
CA TYR A 24 -0.54 0.98 -25.51
C TYR A 24 -0.35 1.54 -26.91
N VAL A 25 0.80 2.10 -27.29
CA VAL A 25 1.06 2.68 -28.62
C VAL A 25 1.50 1.62 -29.61
N LEU A 26 2.30 0.60 -29.29
CA LEU A 26 2.53 -0.52 -30.23
C LEU A 26 1.26 -1.35 -30.40
N GLY A 27 0.45 -1.49 -29.34
CA GLY A 27 -0.90 -2.04 -29.42
C GLY A 27 -1.80 -1.16 -30.27
N VAL A 28 -1.98 0.12 -29.95
CA VAL A 28 -2.91 1.06 -30.62
C VAL A 28 -2.42 1.51 -32.01
N HIS A 29 -1.12 1.72 -32.23
CA HIS A 29 -0.52 2.13 -33.51
C HIS A 29 -0.39 0.97 -34.50
N ARG A 30 -0.25 -0.30 -34.07
CA ARG A 30 -0.48 -1.44 -34.97
C ARG A 30 -1.97 -1.78 -35.13
N VAL A 31 -2.84 -1.39 -34.19
CA VAL A 31 -4.31 -1.58 -34.26
C VAL A 31 -5.01 -0.49 -35.09
N LEU A 32 -4.41 0.69 -35.28
CA LEU A 32 -5.00 1.80 -36.04
C LEU A 32 -4.64 1.83 -37.54
N GLU A 33 -3.71 1.00 -38.01
CA GLU A 33 -3.37 0.88 -39.44
C GLU A 33 -3.73 -0.52 -40.01
N ILE A 34 -5.03 -0.72 -40.36
CA ILE A 34 -5.57 -1.64 -41.41
C ILE A 34 -5.46 -3.17 -41.08
N PRO A 35 -6.26 -4.15 -41.57
CA PRO A 35 -7.58 -4.23 -42.25
C PRO A 35 -8.67 -4.92 -41.38
N THR A 36 -9.90 -5.06 -41.91
CA THR A 36 -11.07 -5.72 -41.28
C THR A 36 -10.91 -7.23 -41.04
N ASP A 37 -9.80 -7.81 -41.48
CA ASP A 37 -9.57 -9.24 -41.57
C ASP A 37 -8.30 -9.54 -40.75
N TRP A 38 -8.37 -9.38 -39.43
CA TRP A 38 -7.24 -9.70 -38.55
C TRP A 38 -7.23 -11.21 -38.26
N PRO A 39 -6.23 -11.98 -38.72
CA PRO A 39 -6.22 -13.42 -38.56
C PRO A 39 -5.64 -13.79 -37.21
N TRP A 40 -6.25 -14.75 -36.53
CA TRP A 40 -5.66 -15.44 -35.37
C TRP A 40 -4.64 -16.51 -35.81
N ASP A 41 -4.19 -16.48 -37.07
CA ASP A 41 -3.53 -17.61 -37.72
C ASP A 41 -2.01 -17.70 -37.44
N GLY A 42 -1.46 -16.78 -36.66
CA GLY A 42 -0.04 -16.76 -36.29
C GLY A 42 0.23 -17.16 -34.85
N HIS A 43 0.23 -18.47 -34.52
CA HIS A 43 0.65 -18.96 -33.20
C HIS A 43 2.01 -18.39 -32.75
N ALA A 44 2.92 -18.14 -33.71
CA ALA A 44 4.25 -17.59 -33.46
C ALA A 44 4.23 -16.09 -33.06
N ASP A 45 3.33 -15.29 -33.64
CA ASP A 45 3.27 -13.85 -33.37
C ASP A 45 2.60 -13.55 -32.03
N LEU A 46 1.59 -14.32 -31.62
CA LEU A 46 0.97 -14.18 -30.30
C LEU A 46 1.89 -14.67 -29.17
N ALA A 47 2.59 -15.79 -29.36
CA ALA A 47 3.57 -16.28 -28.41
C ALA A 47 4.75 -15.30 -28.27
N ALA A 48 5.22 -14.72 -29.37
CA ALA A 48 6.24 -13.67 -29.36
C ALA A 48 5.77 -12.41 -28.63
N GLN A 49 4.52 -11.97 -28.82
CA GLN A 49 3.94 -10.82 -28.11
C GLN A 49 3.76 -11.09 -26.61
N GLY A 50 3.31 -12.29 -26.22
CA GLY A 50 3.23 -12.71 -24.82
C GLY A 50 4.60 -12.80 -24.16
N ALA A 51 5.61 -13.34 -24.86
CA ALA A 51 6.99 -13.37 -24.40
C ALA A 51 7.58 -11.96 -24.26
N LEU A 52 7.29 -11.04 -25.19
CA LEU A 52 7.74 -9.65 -25.10
C LEU A 52 7.10 -8.92 -23.91
N ALA A 53 5.81 -9.15 -23.66
CA ALA A 53 5.09 -8.61 -22.51
C ALA A 53 5.65 -9.13 -21.18
N LEU A 54 5.99 -10.42 -21.11
CA LEU A 54 6.60 -11.01 -19.92
C LEU A 54 8.05 -10.59 -19.72
N LEU A 55 8.82 -10.42 -20.80
CA LEU A 55 10.16 -9.81 -20.73
C LEU A 55 10.09 -8.35 -20.25
N ALA A 56 9.10 -7.59 -20.70
CA ALA A 56 8.86 -6.23 -20.21
C ALA A 56 8.44 -6.23 -18.72
N CYS A 57 7.58 -7.16 -18.29
CA CYS A 57 7.22 -7.32 -16.89
C CYS A 57 8.43 -7.73 -16.03
N ALA A 58 9.24 -8.68 -16.50
CA ALA A 58 10.46 -9.10 -15.82
C ALA A 58 11.50 -7.97 -15.73
N ALA A 59 11.66 -7.18 -16.79
CA ALA A 59 12.53 -6.00 -16.80
C ALA A 59 12.02 -4.90 -15.83
N LEU A 60 10.71 -4.66 -15.78
CA LEU A 60 10.10 -3.73 -14.83
C LEU A 60 10.20 -4.22 -13.38
N LEU A 61 10.09 -5.53 -13.16
CA LEU A 61 10.30 -6.15 -11.85
C LEU A 61 11.75 -5.98 -11.40
N LEU A 62 12.70 -6.21 -12.31
CA LEU A 62 14.13 -5.92 -12.10
C LEU A 62 14.36 -4.44 -11.77
N VAL A 63 13.71 -3.51 -12.48
CA VAL A 63 13.78 -2.06 -12.19
C VAL A 63 13.17 -1.73 -10.83
N THR A 64 12.04 -2.34 -10.46
CA THR A 64 11.40 -2.19 -9.14
C THR A 64 12.33 -2.65 -8.03
N LEU A 65 13.07 -3.74 -8.27
CA LEU A 65 14.06 -4.29 -7.35
C LEU A 65 15.31 -3.43 -7.25
N ILE A 66 15.81 -2.91 -8.37
CA ILE A 66 16.96 -2.00 -8.40
C ILE A 66 16.62 -0.71 -7.64
N VAL A 67 15.44 -0.13 -7.87
CA VAL A 67 14.95 1.04 -7.12
C VAL A 67 14.71 0.70 -5.63
N GLY A 68 14.22 -0.52 -5.35
CA GLY A 68 14.18 -1.19 -4.04
C GLY A 68 15.48 -1.09 -3.26
N CYS A 69 16.54 -1.67 -3.84
CA CYS A 69 17.86 -1.78 -3.23
C CYS A 69 18.61 -0.46 -3.15
N CYS A 70 18.48 0.43 -4.14
CA CYS A 70 19.13 1.74 -4.10
C CYS A 70 18.57 2.69 -3.03
N CYS A 71 17.37 2.43 -2.51
CA CYS A 71 16.79 3.21 -1.40
C CYS A 71 17.20 2.72 -0.01
N THR A 72 17.74 1.51 0.12
CA THR A 72 18.15 0.89 1.39
C THR A 72 19.64 1.08 1.71
N THR A 73 20.47 1.50 0.75
CA THR A 73 21.91 1.69 0.98
C THR A 73 22.27 3.16 1.15
N ALA A 74 22.24 3.67 2.38
CA ALA A 74 23.00 4.86 2.77
C ALA A 74 23.27 4.90 4.29
N GLU A 75 24.52 4.59 4.63
CA GLU A 75 25.30 5.03 5.80
C GLU A 75 24.96 4.49 7.20
N GLY A 76 25.90 3.67 7.73
CA GLY A 76 26.38 3.78 9.11
C GLY A 76 25.77 2.85 10.16
N ALA A 77 26.44 1.71 10.37
CA ALA A 77 26.59 0.99 11.64
C ALA A 77 25.32 0.70 12.49
N ALA A 78 24.47 -0.21 12.00
CA ALA A 78 23.74 -1.22 12.78
C ALA A 78 23.22 -2.28 11.78
N ARG A 79 23.41 -3.58 12.05
CA ARG A 79 23.05 -4.67 11.13
C ARG A 79 21.52 -4.85 11.09
N ASP A 80 20.87 -4.24 10.11
CA ASP A 80 19.42 -4.32 9.90
C ASP A 80 19.12 -5.45 8.89
N SER A 81 18.37 -6.48 9.33
CA SER A 81 18.11 -7.71 8.54
C SER A 81 17.48 -7.47 7.15
N LEU A 82 16.68 -6.41 6.99
CA LEU A 82 16.04 -6.07 5.73
C LEU A 82 16.93 -5.21 4.82
N ASP A 83 17.68 -4.25 5.37
CA ASP A 83 18.52 -3.37 4.55
C ASP A 83 19.73 -4.14 3.99
N ASP A 84 20.28 -5.08 4.78
CA ASP A 84 21.39 -5.97 4.42
C ASP A 84 20.98 -7.19 3.57
N ALA A 85 19.68 -7.45 3.42
CA ALA A 85 19.20 -8.62 2.67
C ALA A 85 19.50 -8.52 1.17
N SER A 86 19.90 -9.66 0.58
CA SER A 86 20.03 -9.82 -0.87
C SER A 86 18.68 -9.65 -1.58
N ILE A 87 18.71 -9.36 -2.88
CA ILE A 87 17.50 -9.21 -3.70
C ILE A 87 16.63 -10.45 -3.62
N ALA A 88 17.22 -11.65 -3.73
CA ALA A 88 16.50 -12.91 -3.62
C ALA A 88 15.83 -13.06 -2.24
N SER A 89 16.53 -12.69 -1.17
CA SER A 89 15.98 -12.71 0.19
C SER A 89 14.83 -11.71 0.39
N LYS A 90 14.92 -10.52 -0.23
CA LYS A 90 13.83 -9.51 -0.23
C LYS A 90 12.60 -9.99 -1.00
N LEU A 91 12.79 -10.69 -2.12
CA LEU A 91 11.71 -11.25 -2.95
C LEU A 91 10.95 -12.38 -2.26
N SER A 92 11.67 -13.30 -1.62
CA SER A 92 11.07 -14.46 -0.95
C SER A 92 10.77 -14.23 0.53
N PHE A 93 10.98 -13.01 1.03
CA PHE A 93 10.90 -12.67 2.46
C PHE A 93 11.79 -13.53 3.37
N TRP A 94 12.86 -14.11 2.83
CA TRP A 94 13.74 -15.02 3.56
C TRP A 94 14.45 -14.35 4.75
N TRP A 95 14.62 -13.03 4.70
CA TRP A 95 15.19 -12.24 5.79
C TRP A 95 14.39 -12.34 7.11
N ALA A 96 13.11 -12.73 7.05
CA ALA A 96 12.28 -12.94 8.24
C ALA A 96 12.42 -14.35 8.85
N MET A 97 12.99 -15.31 8.12
CA MET A 97 13.14 -16.71 8.57
C MET A 97 13.94 -16.88 9.87
N PRO A 98 15.02 -16.12 10.13
CA PRO A 98 15.74 -16.20 11.41
C PRO A 98 14.81 -15.91 12.60
N THR A 99 13.94 -14.90 12.51
CA THR A 99 12.98 -14.58 13.59
C THR A 99 11.95 -15.69 13.77
N LEU A 100 11.42 -16.26 12.68
CA LEU A 100 10.46 -17.36 12.73
C LEU A 100 11.08 -18.64 13.34
N THR A 101 12.32 -18.96 12.99
CA THR A 101 13.03 -20.12 13.54
C THR A 101 13.39 -19.94 15.01
N THR A 102 13.77 -18.73 15.44
CA THR A 102 13.97 -18.42 16.87
C THR A 102 12.65 -18.56 17.65
N ALA A 103 11.54 -18.05 17.11
CA ALA A 103 10.22 -18.19 17.72
C ALA A 103 9.82 -19.67 17.91
N LEU A 104 10.06 -20.50 16.90
CA LEU A 104 9.78 -21.93 16.94
C LEU A 104 10.66 -22.65 17.96
N ARG A 105 11.95 -22.32 18.03
CA ARG A 105 12.91 -22.93 18.97
C ARG A 105 12.61 -22.58 20.43
N ASN A 106 12.29 -21.31 20.68
CA ASN A 106 12.12 -20.79 22.04
C ASN A 106 10.67 -20.91 22.54
N GLY A 107 9.71 -21.21 21.66
CA GLY A 107 8.27 -21.24 21.96
C GLY A 107 7.67 -19.87 22.28
N LYS A 108 8.48 -18.81 22.25
CA LYS A 108 8.13 -17.40 22.47
C LYS A 108 9.10 -16.50 21.73
N LEU A 109 8.67 -15.27 21.47
CA LEU A 109 9.50 -14.19 20.92
C LEU A 109 9.70 -13.13 21.99
N GLU A 110 10.95 -12.81 22.30
CA GLU A 110 11.28 -11.65 23.14
C GLU A 110 11.54 -10.42 22.26
N PRO A 111 11.37 -9.18 22.77
CA PRO A 111 11.61 -7.97 21.99
C PRO A 111 13.02 -7.87 21.40
N ALA A 112 14.01 -8.51 22.03
CA ALA A 112 15.39 -8.57 21.56
C ALA A 112 15.58 -9.50 20.34
N ASP A 113 14.68 -10.45 20.13
CA ASP A 113 14.71 -11.38 18.99
C ASP A 113 14.13 -10.76 17.71
N LEU A 114 13.49 -9.60 17.83
CA LEU A 114 12.88 -8.90 16.71
C LEU A 114 13.93 -8.08 15.94
N PRO A 115 13.84 -8.06 14.60
CA PRO A 115 14.74 -7.26 13.79
C PRO A 115 14.52 -5.76 14.07
N GLN A 116 15.62 -5.01 14.03
CA GLN A 116 15.54 -3.55 14.12
C GLN A 116 14.86 -2.97 12.88
N LEU A 117 14.19 -1.83 13.09
CA LEU A 117 13.51 -1.09 12.02
C LEU A 117 14.54 -0.46 11.06
N PRO A 118 14.33 -0.60 9.74
CA PRO A 118 15.16 0.06 8.74
C PRO A 118 15.37 1.54 9.05
N LEU A 119 16.57 2.04 8.77
CA LEU A 119 16.96 3.42 9.02
C LEU A 119 16.02 4.45 8.36
N ALA A 120 15.39 4.11 7.24
CA ALA A 120 14.42 4.98 6.55
C ALA A 120 13.05 5.06 7.25
N ASP A 121 12.67 4.02 8.00
CA ASP A 121 11.35 3.85 8.63
C ASP A 121 11.33 4.28 10.10
N ARG A 122 12.48 4.66 10.66
CA ARG A 122 12.57 5.12 12.05
C ARG A 122 11.63 6.32 12.28
N PRO A 123 10.77 6.30 13.31
CA PRO A 123 9.74 7.32 13.52
C PRO A 123 10.28 8.75 13.57
N GLN A 124 11.47 8.94 14.17
CA GLN A 124 12.12 10.25 14.30
C GLN A 124 12.48 10.86 12.94
N ARG A 125 12.98 10.03 12.01
CA ARG A 125 13.36 10.45 10.64
C ARG A 125 12.12 10.71 9.78
N LEU A 126 11.11 9.84 9.87
CA LEU A 126 9.82 10.05 9.20
C LEU A 126 9.16 11.35 9.65
N TYR A 127 9.15 11.60 10.96
CA TYR A 127 8.60 12.82 11.54
C TYR A 127 9.36 14.07 11.11
N ALA A 128 10.70 14.06 11.11
CA ALA A 128 11.50 15.20 10.64
C ALA A 128 11.19 15.56 9.18
N ARG A 129 11.11 14.55 8.30
CA ARG A 129 10.72 14.75 6.88
C ARG A 129 9.30 15.28 6.74
N PHE A 130 8.38 14.76 7.54
CA PHE A 130 6.99 15.20 7.57
C PHE A 130 6.88 16.66 7.94
N VAL A 131 7.50 17.06 9.05
CA VAL A 131 7.50 18.43 9.54
C VAL A 131 8.02 19.40 8.49
N ALA A 132 9.18 19.11 7.88
CA ALA A 132 9.76 19.93 6.83
C ALA A 132 8.84 20.05 5.59
N ALA A 133 8.02 19.04 5.30
CA ALA A 133 7.05 19.07 4.22
C ALA A 133 5.71 19.72 4.63
N TRP A 134 5.31 19.60 5.89
CA TRP A 134 4.10 20.18 6.47
C TRP A 134 4.21 21.70 6.58
N ALA A 135 5.37 22.22 6.99
CA ALA A 135 5.65 23.65 7.10
C ALA A 135 5.58 24.40 5.75
N ARG A 136 5.97 23.76 4.64
CA ARG A 136 6.10 24.40 3.32
C ARG A 136 4.78 24.72 2.60
N GLY A 137 3.63 24.25 3.06
CA GLY A 137 2.37 24.38 2.32
C GLY A 137 1.36 25.33 2.96
N ARG A 138 0.82 26.24 2.15
CA ARG A 138 -0.21 27.23 2.53
C ARG A 138 -1.58 26.62 2.85
N ARG A 139 -1.99 25.53 2.19
CA ARG A 139 -3.27 24.85 2.45
C ARG A 139 -3.07 23.74 3.48
N ARG A 140 -3.81 23.76 4.58
CA ARG A 140 -3.84 22.71 5.61
C ARG A 140 -5.14 21.91 5.47
N GLY A 141 -5.11 20.61 5.72
CA GLY A 141 -6.30 19.77 5.59
C GLY A 141 -6.03 18.26 5.49
N PRO A 142 -7.09 17.44 5.57
CA PRO A 142 -6.99 15.98 5.71
C PRO A 142 -6.35 15.31 4.49
N TRP A 143 -6.71 15.75 3.27
CA TRP A 143 -6.16 15.18 2.03
C TRP A 143 -4.69 15.49 1.84
N ARG A 144 -4.25 16.67 2.27
CA ARG A 144 -2.84 17.02 2.27
C ARG A 144 -2.08 16.18 3.29
N LEU A 145 -2.63 15.94 4.47
CA LEU A 145 -2.03 15.07 5.49
C LEU A 145 -1.81 13.66 4.93
N THR A 146 -2.84 13.08 4.32
CA THR A 146 -2.75 11.77 3.67
C THR A 146 -1.72 11.77 2.54
N PHE A 147 -1.75 12.77 1.65
CA PHE A 147 -0.78 12.87 0.56
C PHE A 147 0.67 12.98 1.05
N LEU A 148 0.92 13.79 2.08
CA LEU A 148 2.27 13.91 2.63
C LEU A 148 2.73 12.61 3.27
N GLY A 149 1.89 12.04 4.13
CA GLY A 149 2.26 10.89 4.92
C GLY A 149 2.34 9.59 4.14
N VAL A 150 1.45 9.37 3.18
CA VAL A 150 1.43 8.16 2.34
C VAL A 150 2.42 8.27 1.18
N TYR A 151 2.57 9.44 0.56
CA TYR A 151 3.42 9.62 -0.62
C TYR A 151 4.65 10.51 -0.37
N ALA A 152 4.48 11.78 -0.02
CA ALA A 152 5.56 12.76 -0.15
C ALA A 152 6.78 12.49 0.77
N VAL A 153 6.56 11.93 1.97
CA VAL A 153 7.60 11.61 2.96
C VAL A 153 8.36 10.31 2.62
N GLN A 154 7.70 9.38 1.94
CA GLN A 154 8.18 8.01 1.69
C GLN A 154 7.95 7.56 0.24
N ARG A 155 8.27 8.45 -0.71
CA ARG A 155 7.99 8.28 -2.15
C ARG A 155 8.47 6.94 -2.71
N ALA A 156 9.63 6.47 -2.26
CA ALA A 156 10.19 5.19 -2.71
C ALA A 156 9.30 4.00 -2.34
N VAL A 157 8.87 3.91 -1.08
CA VAL A 157 8.00 2.84 -0.57
C VAL A 157 6.67 2.85 -1.31
N PHE A 158 6.07 4.03 -1.47
CA PHE A 158 4.81 4.17 -2.21
C PHE A 158 4.97 3.76 -3.67
N LEU A 159 6.03 4.21 -4.34
CA LEU A 159 6.24 3.88 -5.74
C LEU A 159 6.51 2.39 -5.95
N GLN A 160 7.25 1.75 -5.06
CA GLN A 160 7.46 0.29 -5.09
C GLN A 160 6.13 -0.47 -4.97
N SER A 161 5.23 -0.02 -4.09
CA SER A 161 3.89 -0.57 -3.99
C SER A 161 3.09 -0.45 -5.30
N PHE A 162 3.14 0.73 -5.93
CA PHE A 162 2.41 0.99 -7.17
C PHE A 162 2.95 0.19 -8.34
N VAL A 163 4.27 0.15 -8.51
CA VAL A 163 4.89 -0.60 -9.61
C VAL A 163 4.66 -2.10 -9.42
N ALA A 164 4.81 -2.63 -8.20
CA ALA A 164 4.48 -4.03 -7.91
C ALA A 164 3.00 -4.34 -8.18
N GLY A 165 2.08 -3.44 -7.82
CA GLY A 165 0.66 -3.58 -8.10
C GLY A 165 0.32 -3.58 -9.60
N TRP A 166 0.97 -2.71 -10.38
CA TRP A 166 0.82 -2.66 -11.83
C TRP A 166 1.39 -3.91 -12.50
N LEU A 167 2.54 -4.41 -12.04
CA LEU A 167 3.11 -5.66 -12.56
C LEU A 167 2.24 -6.86 -12.24
N PHE A 168 1.72 -6.94 -11.01
CA PHE A 168 0.76 -7.96 -10.61
C PHE A 168 -0.46 -7.99 -11.55
N GLN A 169 -1.09 -6.84 -11.74
CA GLN A 169 -2.28 -6.72 -12.58
C GLN A 169 -1.98 -6.85 -14.08
N GLY A 170 -0.80 -6.41 -14.52
CA GLY A 170 -0.31 -6.59 -15.87
C GLY A 170 -0.10 -8.06 -16.22
N CYS A 171 0.53 -8.85 -15.35
CA CYS A 171 0.64 -10.29 -15.54
C CYS A 171 -0.74 -10.96 -15.55
N MET A 172 -1.65 -10.57 -14.65
CA MET A 172 -3.02 -11.10 -14.64
C MET A 172 -3.76 -10.82 -15.96
N PHE A 173 -3.48 -9.70 -16.61
CA PHE A 173 -4.05 -9.34 -17.91
C PHE A 173 -3.49 -10.17 -19.08
N VAL A 174 -2.26 -10.69 -18.94
CA VAL A 174 -1.63 -11.56 -19.94
C VAL A 174 -2.22 -12.98 -19.91
N ASP A 175 -2.70 -13.43 -18.74
CA ASP A 175 -3.18 -14.80 -18.54
C ASP A 175 -4.31 -15.24 -19.51
N PRO A 176 -5.37 -14.44 -19.77
CA PRO A 176 -6.42 -14.79 -20.73
C PRO A 176 -5.91 -14.96 -22.16
N ILE A 177 -4.89 -14.19 -22.55
CA ILE A 177 -4.30 -14.20 -23.90
C ILE A 177 -3.49 -15.48 -24.08
N LEU A 178 -2.64 -15.83 -23.10
CA LEU A 178 -1.87 -17.06 -23.14
C LEU A 178 -2.78 -18.30 -23.11
N LEU A 179 -3.84 -18.27 -22.30
CA LEU A 179 -4.82 -19.35 -22.25
C LEU A 179 -5.55 -19.51 -23.59
N HIS A 180 -5.93 -18.40 -24.23
CA HIS A 180 -6.57 -18.41 -25.55
C HIS A 180 -5.67 -19.08 -26.60
N SER A 181 -4.38 -18.75 -26.62
CA SER A 181 -3.41 -19.32 -27.56
C SER A 181 -3.16 -20.81 -27.32
N LEU A 182 -3.11 -21.22 -26.06
CA LEU A 182 -2.91 -22.63 -25.68
C LEU A 182 -4.10 -23.49 -26.09
N LEU A 183 -5.32 -23.00 -25.87
CA LEU A 183 -6.53 -23.74 -26.28
C LEU A 183 -6.68 -23.80 -27.81
N GLN A 184 -6.20 -22.77 -28.53
CA GLN A 184 -6.22 -22.78 -29.99
C GLN A 184 -5.32 -23.87 -30.59
N SER A 185 -4.16 -24.12 -29.98
CA SER A 185 -3.24 -25.14 -30.49
C SER A 185 -3.78 -26.56 -30.29
N GLU A 186 -4.58 -26.79 -29.24
CA GLU A 186 -5.29 -28.05 -29.04
C GLU A 186 -6.42 -28.26 -30.05
N ASP A 187 -7.27 -27.25 -30.29
CA ASP A 187 -8.39 -27.36 -31.25
C ASP A 187 -7.89 -27.60 -32.69
N ALA A 188 -6.71 -27.09 -33.05
CA ALA A 188 -6.08 -27.31 -34.35
C ALA A 188 -5.38 -28.68 -34.50
N ALA A 189 -5.33 -29.50 -33.43
CA ALA A 189 -4.67 -30.80 -33.41
C ALA A 189 -5.62 -31.97 -33.69
N GLU A 190 -6.95 -31.78 -33.69
CA GLU A 190 -7.87 -32.81 -34.18
C GLU A 190 -7.80 -32.89 -35.72
N PRO A 191 -7.35 -34.02 -36.29
CA PRO A 191 -7.23 -34.14 -37.74
C PRO A 191 -8.62 -34.27 -38.35
N SER A 192 -9.01 -33.30 -39.17
CA SER A 192 -10.05 -33.49 -40.18
C SER A 192 -9.57 -34.58 -41.15
N SER A 193 -9.96 -35.82 -40.88
CA SER A 193 -9.98 -36.97 -41.80
C SER A 193 -8.93 -36.99 -42.93
N GLY A 194 -7.87 -37.80 -42.77
CA GLY A 194 -7.48 -38.70 -43.87
C GLY A 194 -6.20 -38.45 -44.68
N GLU A 195 -5.23 -37.62 -44.27
CA GLU A 195 -3.92 -37.59 -44.95
C GLU A 195 -2.76 -38.01 -44.03
N ILE A 196 -2.36 -39.26 -44.17
CA ILE A 196 -1.12 -39.82 -43.61
C ILE A 196 0.01 -39.37 -44.53
N GLY A 197 0.61 -38.21 -44.24
CA GLY A 197 1.77 -37.72 -44.97
C GLY A 197 2.47 -36.58 -44.24
N SER A 198 3.73 -36.80 -43.85
CA SER A 198 4.71 -35.80 -43.41
C SER A 198 4.42 -34.96 -42.14
N SER A 199 4.35 -35.55 -40.94
CA SER A 199 4.07 -34.78 -39.71
C SER A 199 5.08 -34.92 -38.55
N SER A 200 6.10 -35.78 -38.63
CA SER A 200 7.01 -36.02 -37.47
C SER A 200 7.82 -34.80 -37.02
N GLY A 201 8.19 -33.89 -37.95
CA GLY A 201 8.91 -32.66 -37.62
C GLY A 201 8.01 -31.51 -37.13
N GLU A 202 6.79 -31.40 -37.67
CA GLU A 202 5.82 -30.37 -37.28
C GLU A 202 5.15 -30.67 -35.92
N ILE A 203 4.92 -31.95 -35.62
CA ILE A 203 4.42 -32.40 -34.30
C ILE A 203 5.46 -32.12 -33.20
N GLY A 204 6.76 -32.32 -33.47
CA GLY A 204 7.84 -31.99 -32.54
C GLY A 204 7.99 -30.48 -32.28
N SER A 205 7.83 -29.65 -33.31
CA SER A 205 7.86 -28.19 -33.17
C SER A 205 6.62 -27.64 -32.43
N ARG A 206 5.42 -28.17 -32.71
CA ARG A 206 4.17 -27.79 -32.03
C ARG A 206 4.14 -28.18 -30.56
N SER A 207 4.51 -29.42 -30.22
CA SER A 207 4.63 -29.85 -28.81
C SER A 207 5.65 -29.02 -28.02
N GLY A 208 6.71 -28.55 -28.68
CA GLY A 208 7.67 -27.60 -28.09
C GLY A 208 7.08 -26.22 -27.82
N LEU A 209 6.21 -25.71 -28.70
CA LEU A 209 5.51 -24.44 -28.52
C LEU A 209 4.48 -24.51 -27.37
N ASP A 210 3.71 -25.58 -27.28
CA ASP A 210 2.73 -25.78 -26.20
C ASP A 210 3.42 -25.91 -24.84
N LEU A 211 4.51 -26.69 -24.78
CA LEU A 211 5.36 -26.76 -23.59
C LEU A 211 5.95 -25.37 -23.23
N GLY A 212 6.37 -24.61 -24.23
CA GLY A 212 6.83 -23.24 -24.08
C GLY A 212 5.76 -22.32 -23.49
N LEU A 213 4.52 -22.38 -23.98
CA LEU A 213 3.38 -21.62 -23.46
C LEU A 213 3.03 -22.00 -22.03
N VAL A 214 3.08 -23.29 -21.68
CA VAL A 214 2.83 -23.76 -20.31
C VAL A 214 3.93 -23.28 -19.35
N ILE A 215 5.20 -23.35 -19.75
CA ILE A 215 6.32 -22.80 -18.96
C ILE A 215 6.15 -21.30 -18.79
N LEU A 216 5.76 -20.59 -19.86
CA LEU A 216 5.54 -19.15 -19.84
C LEU A 216 4.38 -18.76 -18.91
N LEU A 217 3.27 -19.50 -18.95
CA LEU A 217 2.13 -19.35 -18.05
C LEU A 217 2.56 -19.57 -16.59
N SER A 218 3.35 -20.63 -16.33
CA SER A 218 3.86 -20.95 -15.00
C SER A 218 4.78 -19.85 -14.46
N LEU A 219 5.65 -19.31 -15.31
CA LEU A 219 6.52 -18.19 -14.96
C LEU A 219 5.72 -16.90 -14.71
N SER A 220 4.71 -16.62 -15.55
CA SER A 220 3.76 -15.51 -15.35
C SER A 220 3.11 -15.61 -13.97
N MET A 221 2.64 -16.79 -13.58
CA MET A 221 2.03 -17.05 -12.27
C MET A 221 3.00 -16.78 -11.12
N LEU A 222 4.25 -17.24 -11.20
CA LEU A 222 5.26 -17.03 -10.16
C LEU A 222 5.58 -15.53 -10.00
N VAL A 223 5.77 -14.83 -11.11
CA VAL A 223 6.00 -13.39 -11.16
C VAL A 223 4.81 -12.63 -10.56
N ARG A 224 3.59 -12.99 -10.99
CA ARG A 224 2.32 -12.41 -10.53
C ARG A 224 2.16 -12.53 -9.01
N VAL A 225 2.36 -13.72 -8.45
CA VAL A 225 2.25 -13.96 -7.00
C VAL A 225 3.29 -13.15 -6.23
N THR A 226 4.54 -13.14 -6.72
CA THR A 226 5.62 -12.37 -6.08
C THR A 226 5.31 -10.87 -6.07
N CYS A 227 4.84 -10.32 -7.20
CA CYS A 227 4.42 -8.92 -7.30
C CYS A 227 3.24 -8.58 -6.38
N MET A 228 2.26 -9.48 -6.25
CA MET A 228 1.13 -9.30 -5.35
C MET A 228 1.59 -9.14 -3.90
N GLU A 229 2.45 -10.04 -3.43
CA GLU A 229 2.98 -10.01 -2.07
C GLU A 229 3.85 -8.77 -1.81
N LEU A 230 4.69 -8.38 -2.78
CA LEU A 230 5.47 -7.15 -2.68
C LEU A 230 4.57 -5.90 -2.63
N CYS A 231 3.54 -5.85 -3.46
CA CYS A 231 2.56 -4.75 -3.46
C CYS A 231 1.91 -4.63 -2.07
N TYR A 232 1.48 -5.75 -1.50
CA TYR A 232 0.89 -5.78 -0.17
C TYR A 232 1.89 -5.37 0.92
N PHE A 233 3.10 -5.91 0.90
CA PHE A 233 4.16 -5.56 1.86
C PHE A 233 4.49 -4.07 1.85
N TYR A 234 4.71 -3.48 0.68
CA TYR A 234 5.03 -2.05 0.58
C TYR A 234 3.82 -1.17 0.91
N SER A 235 2.60 -1.59 0.63
CA SER A 235 1.38 -0.91 1.07
C SER A 235 1.26 -0.89 2.59
N ALA A 236 1.48 -2.04 3.24
CA ALA A 236 1.46 -2.18 4.68
C ALA A 236 2.59 -1.37 5.35
N ARG A 237 3.81 -1.40 4.77
CA ARG A 237 4.95 -0.59 5.20
C ARG A 237 4.63 0.90 5.10
N ALA A 238 4.05 1.36 4.00
CA ALA A 238 3.66 2.76 3.83
C ALA A 238 2.65 3.21 4.88
N ALA A 239 1.65 2.38 5.18
CA ALA A 239 0.66 2.67 6.21
C ALA A 239 1.26 2.67 7.63
N ASN A 240 2.13 1.72 7.95
CA ASN A 240 2.80 1.67 9.25
C ASN A 240 3.76 2.86 9.46
N ASN A 241 4.48 3.26 8.42
CA ASN A 241 5.30 4.47 8.45
C ASN A 241 4.44 5.72 8.67
N PHE A 242 3.30 5.82 7.98
CA PHE A 242 2.34 6.91 8.20
C PHE A 242 1.80 6.91 9.63
N ARG A 243 1.49 5.72 10.19
CA ARG A 243 1.07 5.54 11.58
C ARG A 243 2.08 6.09 12.56
N SER A 244 3.32 5.61 12.47
CA SER A 244 4.41 5.99 13.37
C SER A 244 4.68 7.50 13.33
N MET A 245 4.63 8.08 12.13
CA MET A 245 4.76 9.52 11.91
C MET A 245 3.63 10.31 12.58
N LEU A 246 2.38 9.90 12.39
CA LEU A 246 1.22 10.58 12.97
C LEU A 246 1.21 10.47 14.49
N LEU A 247 1.44 9.28 15.04
CA LEU A 247 1.45 9.07 16.49
C LEU A 247 2.52 9.95 17.16
N LEU A 248 3.72 10.01 16.61
CA LEU A 248 4.78 10.87 17.11
C LEU A 248 4.43 12.36 16.97
N GLY A 249 3.80 12.75 15.87
CA GLY A 249 3.39 14.14 15.65
C GLY A 249 2.25 14.60 16.57
N VAL A 250 1.24 13.76 16.77
CA VAL A 250 0.14 14.04 17.71
C VAL A 250 0.68 14.09 19.14
N PHE A 251 1.53 13.14 19.53
CA PHE A 251 2.16 13.14 20.86
C PHE A 251 2.97 14.42 21.11
N ARG A 252 3.84 14.82 20.18
CA ARG A 252 4.64 16.04 20.32
C ARG A 252 3.78 17.30 20.35
N SER A 253 2.76 17.38 19.49
CA SER A 253 1.86 18.52 19.42
C SER A 253 1.05 18.67 20.71
N THR A 254 0.55 17.57 21.26
CA THR A 254 -0.24 17.58 22.50
C THR A 254 0.59 17.93 23.72
N VAL A 255 1.79 17.38 23.86
CA VAL A 255 2.73 17.76 24.93
C VAL A 255 3.07 19.24 24.86
N ALA A 256 3.33 19.77 23.66
CA ALA A 256 3.68 21.17 23.48
C ALA A 256 2.50 22.12 23.73
N ASN A 257 1.29 21.75 23.31
CA ASN A 257 0.07 22.50 23.60
C ASN A 257 -0.22 22.53 25.10
N ARG A 258 -0.03 21.39 25.80
CA ARG A 258 -0.17 21.33 27.26
C ARG A 258 0.85 22.21 27.97
N ALA A 259 2.12 22.18 27.54
CA ALA A 259 3.16 23.04 28.09
C ALA A 259 2.86 24.53 27.87
N ARG A 260 2.26 24.91 26.72
CA ARG A 260 1.77 26.27 26.46
C ARG A 260 0.59 26.65 27.35
N ALA A 261 -0.42 25.79 27.45
CA ALA A 261 -1.57 26.02 28.31
C ALA A 261 -1.13 26.21 29.78
N GLN A 262 -0.18 25.41 30.26
CA GLN A 262 0.38 25.55 31.60
C GLN A 262 1.14 26.87 31.77
N LYS A 263 1.94 27.31 30.78
CA LYS A 263 2.61 28.62 30.81
C LYS A 263 1.63 29.79 30.78
N SER A 264 0.52 29.68 30.04
CA SER A 264 -0.54 30.69 29.98
C SER A 264 -1.39 30.72 31.25
N ALA A 265 -1.51 29.59 31.95
CA ALA A 265 -2.24 29.47 33.21
C ALA A 265 -1.43 29.95 34.42
N VAL A 266 -0.10 30.07 34.31
CA VAL A 266 0.70 30.81 35.30
C VAL A 266 0.41 32.29 35.08
N PRO A 267 -0.25 32.99 36.02
CA PRO A 267 -0.54 34.41 35.82
C PRO A 267 0.79 35.16 35.83
N SER A 268 1.13 35.87 34.74
CA SER A 268 1.85 37.12 34.93
C SER A 268 0.86 38.04 35.63
N ALA A 269 0.84 38.02 36.96
CA ALA A 269 -0.01 38.87 37.76
C ALA A 269 0.45 40.33 37.59
N THR A 270 0.02 40.97 36.50
CA THR A 270 -0.06 42.43 36.43
C THR A 270 -1.43 42.79 37.00
N TRP A 271 -1.46 43.13 38.28
CA TRP A 271 -2.65 43.65 38.93
C TRP A 271 -3.05 44.98 38.30
N GLN A 272 -4.08 44.98 37.46
CA GLN A 272 -4.79 46.18 37.02
C GLN A 272 -6.28 46.02 37.34
N GLY A 273 -6.67 46.45 38.55
CA GLY A 273 -8.06 46.43 38.99
C GLY A 273 -8.68 45.04 39.13
N THR A 274 -9.91 45.01 39.64
CA THR A 274 -10.61 43.84 40.21
C THR A 274 -11.07 42.79 39.19
N ARG A 275 -10.53 42.74 37.97
CA ARG A 275 -11.00 41.83 36.91
C ARG A 275 -9.86 41.19 36.13
N VAL A 276 -9.72 39.88 36.30
CA VAL A 276 -8.95 39.02 35.39
C VAL A 276 -9.80 38.78 34.15
N VAL A 277 -9.42 39.32 32.99
CA VAL A 277 -10.15 39.12 31.73
C VAL A 277 -9.17 38.68 30.63
N GLY A 278 -9.50 37.59 29.92
CA GLY A 278 -8.85 37.18 28.66
C GLY A 278 -7.98 35.93 28.72
N ALA A 279 -6.89 35.92 29.48
CA ALA A 279 -5.87 34.87 29.38
C ALA A 279 -6.23 33.51 30.03
N ALA A 280 -7.11 33.53 31.05
CA ALA A 280 -7.54 32.33 31.75
C ALA A 280 -8.56 31.51 30.93
N GLU A 281 -9.41 32.16 30.14
CA GLU A 281 -10.40 31.50 29.29
C GLU A 281 -9.74 30.81 28.09
N GLU A 282 -8.80 31.46 27.40
CA GLU A 282 -8.03 30.86 26.29
C GLU A 282 -7.22 29.64 26.75
N GLY A 283 -6.56 29.72 27.93
CA GLY A 283 -5.81 28.61 28.51
C GLY A 283 -6.69 27.44 28.96
N ALA A 284 -7.89 27.72 29.48
CA ALA A 284 -8.88 26.72 29.85
C ALA A 284 -9.50 26.04 28.62
N GLU A 285 -9.76 26.78 27.54
CA GLU A 285 -10.31 26.25 26.29
C GLU A 285 -9.27 25.39 25.53
N LEU A 286 -8.00 25.79 25.50
CA LEU A 286 -6.88 24.99 24.97
C LEU A 286 -6.61 23.71 25.81
N GLY A 287 -6.76 23.80 27.13
CA GLY A 287 -6.67 22.66 28.05
C GLY A 287 -7.85 21.69 27.90
N ALA A 288 -9.06 22.22 27.69
CA ALA A 288 -10.28 21.44 27.47
C ALA A 288 -10.31 20.76 26.10
N THR A 289 -9.80 21.43 25.05
CA THR A 289 -9.71 20.87 23.69
C THR A 289 -8.70 19.73 23.56
N THR A 290 -7.77 19.61 24.52
CA THR A 290 -6.71 18.58 24.61
C THR A 290 -6.82 17.75 25.90
N SER A 291 -8.04 17.36 26.29
CA SER A 291 -8.23 16.48 27.45
C SER A 291 -7.48 15.14 27.27
N THR A 292 -6.93 14.59 28.36
CA THR A 292 -6.21 13.30 28.34
C THR A 292 -7.08 12.17 27.76
N GLY A 293 -8.39 12.21 28.00
CA GLY A 293 -9.37 11.29 27.40
C GLY A 293 -9.50 11.44 25.88
N LYS A 294 -9.45 12.66 25.35
CA LYS A 294 -9.48 12.90 23.91
C LYS A 294 -8.18 12.48 23.23
N LEU A 295 -7.03 12.68 23.88
CA LEU A 295 -5.74 12.18 23.38
C LEU A 295 -5.67 10.66 23.35
N THR A 296 -6.07 9.99 24.43
CA THR A 296 -6.11 8.52 24.49
C THR A 296 -7.09 7.96 23.46
N ASN A 297 -8.25 8.60 23.25
CA ASN A 297 -9.17 8.24 22.17
C ASN A 297 -8.58 8.49 20.77
N LEU A 298 -7.87 9.60 20.55
CA LEU A 298 -7.12 9.87 19.31
C LEU A 298 -6.03 8.81 19.07
N MET A 299 -5.30 8.38 20.11
CA MET A 299 -4.22 7.40 19.96
C MET A 299 -4.70 5.94 19.89
N ALA A 300 -5.84 5.60 20.48
CA ALA A 300 -6.40 4.25 20.42
C ALA A 300 -7.27 4.06 19.17
N THR A 301 -8.26 4.93 18.97
CA THR A 301 -9.30 4.78 17.94
C THR A 301 -8.82 5.26 16.57
N ASP A 302 -8.08 6.38 16.51
CA ASP A 302 -7.53 6.86 15.23
C ASP A 302 -6.23 6.13 14.83
N ALA A 303 -5.62 5.32 15.71
CA ALA A 303 -4.54 4.41 15.32
C ALA A 303 -5.05 3.15 14.60
N ASP A 304 -6.20 2.62 15.02
CA ASP A 304 -6.88 1.51 14.33
C ASP A 304 -7.29 1.91 12.90
N LEU A 305 -7.70 3.17 12.73
CA LEU A 305 -7.97 3.78 11.44
C LEU A 305 -6.78 3.68 10.46
N ILE A 306 -5.55 3.82 10.95
CA ILE A 306 -4.36 3.86 10.08
C ILE A 306 -4.03 2.46 9.54
N GLY A 307 -4.42 1.39 10.24
CA GLY A 307 -4.37 0.04 9.69
C GLY A 307 -5.17 -0.10 8.38
N ARG A 308 -6.31 0.62 8.27
CA ARG A 308 -7.13 0.63 7.06
C ARG A 308 -6.49 1.37 5.88
N ILE A 309 -5.47 2.19 6.12
CA ILE A 309 -4.73 2.88 5.07
C ILE A 309 -3.82 1.91 4.30
N ALA A 310 -3.37 0.82 4.92
CA ALA A 310 -2.62 -0.23 4.20
C ALA A 310 -3.46 -0.78 3.06
N TRP A 311 -4.71 -1.15 3.37
CA TRP A 311 -5.67 -1.61 2.38
C TRP A 311 -5.99 -0.54 1.33
N PHE A 312 -6.10 0.74 1.72
CA PHE A 312 -6.28 1.84 0.76
C PHE A 312 -5.16 1.90 -0.28
N VAL A 313 -3.90 1.89 0.18
CA VAL A 313 -2.72 2.01 -0.69
C VAL A 313 -2.65 0.82 -1.63
N TRP A 314 -2.91 -0.39 -1.11
CA TRP A 314 -2.92 -1.62 -1.90
C TRP A 314 -4.00 -1.60 -2.98
N VAL A 315 -5.25 -1.30 -2.60
CA VAL A 315 -6.35 -1.20 -3.57
C VAL A 315 -6.07 -0.12 -4.58
N LEU A 316 -5.58 1.06 -4.17
CA LEU A 316 -5.29 2.14 -5.10
C LEU A 316 -4.18 1.74 -6.10
N ALA A 317 -3.13 1.05 -5.64
CA ALA A 317 -2.07 0.54 -6.49
C ALA A 317 -2.60 -0.44 -7.54
N CYS A 318 -3.40 -1.43 -7.15
CA CYS A 318 -3.97 -2.41 -8.08
C CYS A 318 -5.08 -1.82 -8.96
N TRP A 319 -5.99 -1.03 -8.38
CA TRP A 319 -7.17 -0.48 -9.07
C TRP A 319 -6.78 0.55 -10.12
N SER A 320 -5.69 1.28 -9.92
CA SER A 320 -5.17 2.23 -10.91
C SER A 320 -4.79 1.57 -12.24
N TRP A 321 -4.27 0.33 -12.23
CA TRP A 321 -4.05 -0.44 -13.46
C TRP A 321 -5.37 -0.84 -14.10
N SER A 322 -6.30 -1.40 -13.33
CA SER A 322 -7.60 -1.83 -13.84
C SER A 322 -8.39 -0.70 -14.50
N LEU A 323 -8.29 0.51 -13.96
CA LEU A 323 -8.87 1.68 -14.61
C LEU A 323 -8.15 2.03 -15.92
N ALA A 324 -6.82 1.95 -15.95
CA ALA A 324 -6.02 2.24 -17.14
C ALA A 324 -6.22 1.19 -18.25
N SER A 325 -6.41 -0.08 -17.89
CA SER A 325 -6.62 -1.19 -18.84
C SER A 325 -8.07 -1.39 -19.24
N LEU A 326 -9.04 -0.74 -18.58
CA LEU A 326 -10.47 -0.89 -18.86
C LEU A 326 -10.83 -0.71 -20.36
N PRO A 327 -10.37 0.34 -21.08
CA PRO A 327 -10.70 0.49 -22.50
C PRO A 327 -10.21 -0.69 -23.35
N LEU A 328 -9.03 -1.22 -23.01
CA LEU A 328 -8.45 -2.37 -23.70
C LEU A 328 -9.22 -3.66 -23.40
N VAL A 329 -9.61 -3.90 -22.14
CA VAL A 329 -10.45 -5.06 -21.77
C VAL A 329 -11.77 -5.03 -22.54
N LEU A 330 -12.43 -3.86 -22.57
CA LEU A 330 -13.70 -3.70 -23.27
C LEU A 330 -13.55 -3.92 -24.78
N PHE A 331 -12.47 -3.41 -25.36
CA PHE A 331 -12.13 -3.64 -26.77
C PHE A 331 -11.87 -5.12 -27.07
N MET A 332 -11.08 -5.82 -26.22
CA MET A 332 -10.80 -7.26 -26.36
C MET A 332 -12.08 -8.10 -26.23
N MET A 333 -12.94 -7.80 -25.25
CA MET A 333 -14.25 -8.46 -25.12
C MET A 333 -15.13 -8.22 -26.34
N TRP A 334 -15.19 -6.99 -26.85
CA TRP A 334 -15.96 -6.68 -28.06
C TRP A 334 -15.44 -7.43 -29.28
N LYS A 335 -14.12 -7.59 -29.42
CA LYS A 335 -13.54 -8.40 -30.50
C LYS A 335 -13.85 -9.89 -30.34
N LEU A 336 -13.84 -10.42 -29.13
CA LEU A 336 -14.06 -11.84 -28.85
C LEU A 336 -15.53 -12.27 -29.00
N VAL A 337 -16.46 -11.52 -28.40
CA VAL A 337 -17.90 -11.88 -28.34
C VAL A 337 -18.84 -10.89 -29.02
N GLY A 338 -18.31 -9.83 -29.64
CA GLY A 338 -19.12 -8.85 -30.38
C GLY A 338 -20.09 -8.07 -29.49
N SER A 339 -21.32 -7.89 -29.98
CA SER A 339 -22.38 -7.16 -29.27
C SER A 339 -22.81 -7.82 -27.95
N ALA A 340 -22.52 -9.11 -27.75
CA ALA A 340 -22.79 -9.80 -26.48
C ALA A 340 -22.03 -9.15 -25.31
N ALA A 341 -20.86 -8.54 -25.57
CA ALA A 341 -20.09 -7.82 -24.55
C ALA A 341 -20.90 -6.65 -23.95
N ALA A 342 -21.63 -5.89 -24.78
CA ALA A 342 -22.48 -4.78 -24.33
C ALA A 342 -23.61 -5.26 -23.40
N VAL A 343 -24.24 -6.39 -23.72
CA VAL A 343 -25.28 -7.02 -22.87
C VAL A 343 -24.69 -7.42 -21.52
N GLY A 344 -23.51 -8.05 -21.54
CA GLY A 344 -22.80 -8.44 -20.32
C GLY A 344 -22.43 -7.26 -19.42
N ILE A 345 -21.92 -6.17 -20.00
CA ILE A 345 -21.58 -4.95 -19.26
C ILE A 345 -22.85 -4.32 -18.66
N GLY A 346 -23.95 -4.26 -19.42
CA GLY A 346 -25.24 -3.79 -18.91
C GLY A 346 -25.72 -4.62 -17.72
N CYS A 347 -25.67 -5.95 -17.86
CA CYS A 347 -26.00 -6.90 -16.79
C CYS A 347 -25.10 -6.72 -15.55
N LEU A 348 -23.80 -6.48 -15.76
CA LEU A 348 -22.82 -6.25 -14.69
C LEU A 348 -23.12 -4.96 -13.91
N ILE A 349 -23.47 -3.88 -14.60
CA ILE A 349 -23.85 -2.61 -13.97
C ILE A 349 -25.12 -2.80 -13.12
N VAL A 350 -26.16 -3.41 -13.70
CA VAL A 350 -27.45 -3.66 -13.02
C VAL A 350 -27.25 -4.56 -11.80
N SER A 351 -26.52 -5.67 -11.96
CA SER A 351 -26.24 -6.61 -10.85
C SER A 351 -25.44 -5.96 -9.72
N ASN A 352 -24.49 -5.07 -10.03
CA ASN A 352 -23.75 -4.33 -9.01
C ASN A 352 -24.64 -3.33 -8.24
N PHE A 353 -25.50 -2.58 -8.93
CA PHE A 353 -26.46 -1.68 -8.26
C PHE A 353 -27.48 -2.44 -7.41
N ALA A 354 -28.00 -3.57 -7.92
CA ALA A 354 -28.88 -4.44 -7.16
C ALA A 354 -28.19 -4.98 -5.89
N SER A 355 -26.94 -5.44 -6.01
CA SER A 355 -26.14 -5.91 -4.88
C SER A 355 -25.89 -4.80 -3.85
N ALA A 356 -25.61 -3.58 -4.30
CA ALA A 356 -25.45 -2.42 -3.42
C ALA A 356 -26.75 -2.04 -2.70
N GLY A 357 -27.89 -2.08 -3.39
CA GLY A 357 -29.21 -1.86 -2.80
C GLY A 357 -29.52 -2.91 -1.74
N LEU A 358 -29.23 -4.18 -2.03
CA LEU A 358 -29.44 -5.29 -1.12
C LEU A 358 -28.52 -5.20 0.12
N ALA A 359 -27.27 -4.79 -0.04
CA ALA A 359 -26.36 -4.55 1.07
C ALA A 359 -26.88 -3.46 2.04
N ARG A 360 -27.59 -2.44 1.54
CA ARG A 360 -28.22 -1.40 2.39
C ARG A 360 -29.34 -1.96 3.28
N ALA A 361 -29.99 -3.05 2.88
CA ALA A 361 -31.01 -3.71 3.72
C ALA A 361 -30.43 -4.28 5.03
N MET A 362 -29.11 -4.52 5.08
CA MET A 362 -28.44 -5.06 6.27
C MET A 362 -28.14 -3.99 7.32
N THR A 363 -28.03 -2.72 6.92
CA THR A 363 -27.71 -1.59 7.81
C THR A 363 -28.69 -1.39 8.99
N PRO A 364 -30.03 -1.41 8.82
CA PRO A 364 -30.95 -1.22 9.95
C PRO A 364 -30.87 -2.36 10.98
N VAL A 365 -30.66 -3.61 10.52
CA VAL A 365 -30.50 -4.77 11.42
C VAL A 365 -29.18 -4.68 12.18
N GLN A 366 -28.08 -4.27 11.52
CA GLN A 366 -26.80 -4.03 12.18
C GLN A 366 -26.90 -2.94 13.25
N ARG A 367 -27.65 -1.87 12.98
CA ARG A 367 -27.89 -0.81 13.96
C ARG A 367 -28.66 -1.31 15.18
N ARG A 368 -29.77 -2.02 14.98
CA ARG A 368 -30.55 -2.63 16.07
C ARG A 368 -29.75 -3.62 16.88
N LEU A 369 -28.90 -4.42 16.23
CA LEU A 369 -27.98 -5.32 16.91
C LEU A 369 -26.99 -4.55 17.80
N GLN A 370 -26.48 -3.42 17.33
CA GLN A 370 -25.58 -2.59 18.11
C GLN A 370 -26.31 -1.98 19.32
N GLU A 371 -27.54 -1.49 19.13
CA GLU A 371 -28.40 -0.98 20.22
C GLU A 371 -28.61 -2.07 21.30
N CYS A 372 -28.95 -3.31 20.93
CA CYS A 372 -29.07 -4.43 21.89
C CYS A 372 -27.74 -4.79 22.58
N ARG A 373 -26.59 -4.62 21.89
CA ARG A 373 -25.27 -4.87 22.48
C ARG A 373 -24.91 -3.83 23.51
N ASP A 374 -25.26 -2.58 23.26
CA ASP A 374 -25.01 -1.46 24.16
C ASP A 374 -25.88 -1.59 25.41
N GLU A 375 -27.19 -1.90 25.26
CA GLU A 375 -28.10 -2.23 26.38
C GLU A 375 -27.57 -3.38 27.25
N ARG A 376 -27.11 -4.47 26.61
CA ARG A 376 -26.49 -5.58 27.34
C ARG A 376 -25.22 -5.15 28.06
N GLY A 377 -24.40 -4.31 27.44
CA GLY A 377 -23.17 -3.78 28.02
C GLY A 377 -23.43 -2.96 29.28
N GLU A 378 -24.49 -2.16 29.27
CA GLU A 378 -24.96 -1.37 30.42
C GLU A 378 -25.48 -2.28 31.55
N LEU A 379 -26.33 -3.27 31.23
CA LEU A 379 -26.87 -4.21 32.23
C LEU A 379 -25.78 -5.08 32.87
N VAL A 380 -24.74 -5.46 32.12
CA VAL A 380 -23.57 -6.17 32.68
C VAL A 380 -22.82 -5.30 33.69
N ALA A 381 -22.83 -3.98 33.51
CA ALA A 381 -22.20 -3.03 34.42
C ALA A 381 -23.09 -2.70 35.64
N GLU A 382 -24.41 -2.67 35.48
CA GLU A 382 -25.32 -2.06 36.47
C GLU A 382 -25.95 -3.04 37.47
N ILE A 383 -26.13 -4.34 37.16
CA ILE A 383 -26.47 -5.51 38.02
C ILE A 383 -27.23 -6.54 37.14
N VAL A 384 -26.93 -7.83 37.30
CA VAL A 384 -27.32 -8.99 36.44
C VAL A 384 -28.83 -9.13 36.11
N SER A 385 -29.73 -8.44 36.80
CA SER A 385 -31.17 -8.50 36.53
C SER A 385 -31.49 -7.98 35.12
N GLY A 386 -32.14 -8.81 34.30
CA GLY A 386 -32.51 -8.46 32.91
C GLY A 386 -31.53 -8.94 31.84
N LEU A 387 -30.36 -9.47 32.22
CA LEU A 387 -29.34 -9.96 31.28
C LEU A 387 -29.87 -11.08 30.35
N GLY A 388 -30.74 -11.95 30.86
CA GLY A 388 -31.35 -13.03 30.06
C GLY A 388 -32.20 -12.48 28.91
N ALA A 389 -33.08 -11.53 29.22
CA ALA A 389 -33.96 -10.90 28.22
C ALA A 389 -33.17 -10.09 27.18
N ALA A 390 -32.15 -9.34 27.60
CA ALA A 390 -31.26 -8.61 26.71
C ALA A 390 -30.46 -9.56 25.79
N ARG A 391 -29.96 -10.67 26.33
CA ARG A 391 -29.26 -11.70 25.56
C ARG A 391 -30.17 -12.37 24.53
N GLU A 392 -31.43 -12.63 24.87
CA GLU A 392 -32.40 -13.17 23.92
C GLU A 392 -32.76 -12.18 22.81
N ALA A 393 -32.90 -10.89 23.13
CA ALA A 393 -33.10 -9.83 22.14
C ALA A 393 -31.90 -9.73 21.18
N GLU A 394 -30.68 -9.74 21.72
CA GLU A 394 -29.44 -9.79 20.93
C GLU A 394 -29.41 -11.03 20.01
N LEU A 395 -29.70 -12.22 20.56
CA LEU A 395 -29.73 -13.47 19.79
C LEU A 395 -30.77 -13.44 18.66
N ARG A 396 -31.95 -12.84 18.88
CA ARG A 396 -32.95 -12.64 17.82
C ARG A 396 -32.38 -11.76 16.69
N GLN A 397 -31.76 -10.63 17.03
CA GLN A 397 -31.16 -9.76 16.01
C GLN A 397 -29.99 -10.43 15.29
N LEU A 398 -29.16 -11.21 16.01
CA LEU A 398 -28.07 -12.00 15.40
C LEU A 398 -28.62 -13.05 14.42
N LYS A 399 -29.68 -13.78 14.77
CA LYS A 399 -30.34 -14.74 13.87
C LYS A 399 -30.85 -14.03 12.62
N THR A 400 -31.58 -12.92 12.78
CA THR A 400 -32.07 -12.11 11.66
C THR A 400 -30.92 -11.63 10.78
N LEU A 401 -29.83 -11.12 11.35
CA LEU A 401 -28.65 -10.68 10.61
C LEU A 401 -28.00 -11.83 9.84
N ARG A 402 -27.92 -13.04 10.43
CA ARG A 402 -27.35 -14.22 9.77
C ARG A 402 -28.22 -14.74 8.64
N TYR A 403 -29.54 -14.85 8.83
CA TYR A 403 -30.47 -15.27 7.78
C TYR A 403 -30.55 -14.26 6.64
N LEU A 404 -30.63 -12.97 6.98
CA LEU A 404 -30.58 -11.90 5.99
C LEU A 404 -29.25 -11.93 5.25
N GLY A 405 -28.12 -12.03 5.96
CA GLY A 405 -26.80 -12.15 5.36
C GLY A 405 -26.70 -13.34 4.39
N ALA A 406 -27.20 -14.51 4.77
CA ALA A 406 -27.22 -15.69 3.90
C ALA A 406 -28.07 -15.47 2.64
N LEU A 407 -29.25 -14.87 2.77
CA LEU A 407 -30.10 -14.51 1.63
C LEU A 407 -29.41 -13.51 0.71
N ILE A 408 -28.78 -12.48 1.28
CA ILE A 408 -28.03 -11.47 0.52
C ILE A 408 -26.88 -12.14 -0.24
N THR A 409 -26.10 -13.00 0.41
CA THR A 409 -25.00 -13.72 -0.24
C THR A 409 -25.50 -14.62 -1.38
N LEU A 410 -26.61 -15.33 -1.18
CA LEU A 410 -27.21 -16.17 -2.21
C LEU A 410 -27.64 -15.33 -3.43
N VAL A 411 -28.40 -14.25 -3.21
CA VAL A 411 -28.90 -13.38 -4.28
C VAL A 411 -27.74 -12.70 -5.01
N CYS A 412 -26.75 -12.16 -4.31
CA CYS A 412 -25.56 -11.56 -4.93
C CYS A 412 -24.74 -12.60 -5.71
N GLY A 413 -24.65 -13.85 -5.22
CA GLY A 413 -24.01 -14.95 -5.94
C GLY A 413 -24.70 -15.26 -7.27
N LEU A 414 -26.04 -15.36 -7.27
CA LEU A 414 -26.85 -15.55 -8.47
C LEU A 414 -26.72 -14.37 -9.46
N LEU A 415 -26.77 -13.14 -8.95
CA LEU A 415 -26.55 -11.92 -9.74
C LEU A 415 -25.17 -11.91 -10.41
N SER A 416 -24.14 -12.42 -9.72
CA SER A 416 -22.80 -12.52 -10.30
C SER A 416 -22.71 -13.52 -11.46
N GLN A 417 -23.51 -14.58 -11.44
CA GLN A 417 -23.57 -15.57 -12.54
C GLN A 417 -24.45 -15.10 -13.71
N ALA A 418 -25.31 -14.10 -13.50
CA ALA A 418 -26.14 -13.55 -14.56
C ALA A 418 -25.31 -12.92 -15.70
N VAL A 419 -24.12 -12.39 -15.41
CA VAL A 419 -23.23 -11.77 -16.41
C VAL A 419 -22.75 -12.77 -17.46
N PRO A 420 -22.02 -13.86 -17.13
CA PRO A 420 -21.61 -14.84 -18.13
C PRO A 420 -22.80 -15.52 -18.81
N VAL A 421 -23.86 -15.84 -18.07
CA VAL A 421 -25.09 -16.41 -18.65
C VAL A 421 -25.68 -15.49 -19.72
N SER A 422 -25.77 -14.18 -19.45
CA SER A 422 -26.30 -13.21 -20.41
C SER A 422 -25.44 -13.09 -21.68
N ILE A 423 -24.11 -13.10 -21.54
CA ILE A 423 -23.18 -13.00 -22.67
C ILE A 423 -23.30 -14.25 -23.55
N PHE A 424 -23.18 -15.45 -22.96
CA PHE A 424 -23.22 -16.69 -23.74
C PHE A 424 -24.61 -16.97 -24.32
N SER A 425 -25.68 -16.64 -23.60
CA SER A 425 -27.05 -16.74 -24.14
C SER A 425 -27.23 -15.84 -25.34
N TRP A 426 -26.76 -14.58 -25.29
CA TRP A 426 -26.82 -13.67 -26.44
C TRP A 426 -25.95 -14.15 -27.60
N TYR A 427 -24.75 -14.63 -27.30
CA TYR A 427 -23.80 -15.12 -28.29
C TYR A 427 -24.31 -16.33 -29.08
N VAL A 428 -24.94 -17.29 -28.39
CA VAL A 428 -25.48 -18.49 -29.05
C VAL A 428 -26.86 -18.24 -29.65
N ALA A 429 -27.79 -17.65 -28.90
CA ALA A 429 -29.19 -17.55 -29.33
C ALA A 429 -29.43 -16.43 -30.36
N VAL A 430 -28.70 -15.30 -30.28
CA VAL A 430 -28.93 -14.13 -31.15
C VAL A 430 -27.90 -14.05 -32.27
N LEU A 431 -26.61 -14.23 -31.95
CA LEU A 431 -25.55 -14.18 -32.96
C LEU A 431 -25.39 -15.49 -33.73
N GLY A 432 -25.98 -16.60 -33.24
CA GLY A 432 -25.95 -17.90 -33.90
C GLY A 432 -24.55 -18.51 -34.02
N ARG A 433 -23.58 -18.07 -33.21
CA ARG A 433 -22.18 -18.53 -33.27
C ARG A 433 -21.98 -19.71 -32.32
N PRO A 434 -21.22 -20.74 -32.73
CA PRO A 434 -20.91 -21.86 -31.86
C PRO A 434 -20.00 -21.40 -30.71
N LEU A 435 -20.32 -21.82 -29.49
CA LEU A 435 -19.53 -21.50 -28.31
C LEU A 435 -18.37 -22.49 -28.18
N SER A 436 -17.20 -22.14 -28.72
CA SER A 436 -15.99 -22.93 -28.51
C SER A 436 -15.44 -22.78 -27.08
N PRO A 437 -14.74 -23.79 -26.54
CA PRO A 437 -14.07 -23.69 -25.23
C PRO A 437 -13.16 -22.47 -25.15
N GLN A 438 -12.42 -22.21 -26.23
CA GLN A 438 -11.51 -21.07 -26.38
C GLN A 438 -12.22 -19.72 -26.17
N VAL A 439 -13.37 -19.51 -26.82
CA VAL A 439 -14.17 -18.28 -26.65
C VAL A 439 -14.77 -18.21 -25.25
N ALA A 440 -15.27 -19.33 -24.72
CA ALA A 440 -15.91 -19.37 -23.41
C ALA A 440 -14.93 -19.04 -22.28
N PHE A 441 -13.79 -19.73 -22.19
CA PHE A 441 -12.82 -19.56 -21.12
C PHE A 441 -12.13 -18.19 -21.16
N SER A 442 -11.76 -17.71 -22.34
CA SER A 442 -11.19 -16.37 -22.49
C SER A 442 -12.21 -15.29 -22.10
N THR A 443 -13.49 -15.44 -22.47
CA THR A 443 -14.55 -14.50 -22.08
C THR A 443 -14.75 -14.48 -20.57
N LEU A 444 -14.77 -15.65 -19.89
CA LEU A 444 -14.86 -15.74 -18.44
C LEU A 444 -13.70 -15.01 -17.74
N ALA A 445 -12.48 -15.15 -18.26
CA ALA A 445 -11.30 -14.48 -17.71
C ALA A 445 -11.38 -12.95 -17.88
N TRP A 446 -11.89 -12.46 -19.01
CA TRP A 446 -12.16 -11.03 -19.19
C TRP A 446 -13.27 -10.51 -18.27
N ILE A 447 -14.37 -11.26 -18.10
CA ILE A 447 -15.45 -10.92 -17.16
C ILE A 447 -14.90 -10.77 -15.75
N ALA A 448 -14.06 -11.70 -15.28
CA ALA A 448 -13.45 -11.64 -13.96
C ALA A 448 -12.61 -10.36 -13.77
N THR A 449 -11.88 -9.95 -14.81
CA THR A 449 -11.06 -8.73 -14.80
C THR A 449 -11.92 -7.45 -14.70
N VAL A 450 -13.00 -7.34 -15.49
CA VAL A 450 -13.92 -6.19 -15.42
C VAL A 450 -14.64 -6.15 -14.08
N LYS A 451 -15.09 -7.30 -13.58
CA LYS A 451 -15.83 -7.42 -12.31
C LYS A 451 -15.04 -6.85 -11.15
N TRP A 452 -13.76 -7.21 -11.01
CA TRP A 452 -12.90 -6.67 -9.93
C TRP A 452 -12.77 -5.14 -9.99
N SER A 453 -12.68 -4.59 -11.21
CA SER A 453 -12.57 -3.15 -11.45
C SER A 453 -13.78 -2.36 -10.93
N ILE A 454 -14.97 -2.98 -11.01
CA ILE A 454 -16.23 -2.37 -10.59
C ILE A 454 -16.50 -2.64 -9.11
N ASP A 455 -16.30 -3.87 -8.63
CA ASP A 455 -16.59 -4.29 -7.25
C ASP A 455 -15.68 -3.61 -6.21
N ALA A 456 -14.52 -3.10 -6.62
CA ALA A 456 -13.62 -2.34 -5.76
C ALA A 456 -14.13 -0.91 -5.44
N LEU A 457 -14.95 -0.32 -6.31
CA LEU A 457 -15.39 1.08 -6.19
C LEU A 457 -16.18 1.36 -4.89
N PRO A 458 -17.22 0.60 -4.53
CA PRO A 458 -17.98 0.85 -3.29
C PRO A 458 -17.07 0.80 -2.06
N GLN A 459 -16.08 -0.10 -2.07
CA GLN A 459 -15.15 -0.29 -0.96
C GLN A 459 -14.23 0.94 -0.81
N LEU A 460 -13.76 1.54 -1.91
CA LEU A 460 -13.00 2.80 -1.90
C LEU A 460 -13.82 3.96 -1.33
N PHE A 461 -15.10 4.07 -1.70
CA PHE A 461 -16.01 5.09 -1.16
C PHE A 461 -16.27 4.90 0.34
N ASN A 462 -16.55 3.67 0.77
CA ASN A 462 -16.77 3.33 2.18
C ASN A 462 -15.52 3.62 3.04
N LEU A 463 -14.35 3.27 2.52
CA LEU A 463 -13.10 3.56 3.18
C LEU A 463 -12.90 5.07 3.34
N ARG A 464 -13.13 5.85 2.28
CA ARG A 464 -13.08 7.32 2.37
C ARG A 464 -14.05 7.85 3.43
N ALA A 465 -15.29 7.38 3.45
CA ALA A 465 -16.30 7.83 4.41
C ALA A 465 -15.86 7.56 5.86
N THR A 466 -15.18 6.44 6.08
CA THR A 466 -14.64 6.04 7.40
C THR A 466 -13.37 6.83 7.76
N LEU A 467 -12.44 7.03 6.81
CA LEU A 467 -11.16 7.70 7.04
C LEU A 467 -11.30 9.22 7.24
N LEU A 468 -12.22 9.86 6.52
CA LEU A 468 -12.26 11.32 6.42
C LEU A 468 -12.53 12.03 7.76
N PRO A 469 -13.47 11.60 8.64
CA PRO A 469 -13.70 12.24 9.93
C PRO A 469 -12.47 12.20 10.84
N SER A 470 -11.79 11.06 10.91
CA SER A 470 -10.57 10.91 11.70
C SER A 470 -9.40 11.71 11.13
N LEU A 471 -9.20 11.71 9.81
CA LEU A 471 -8.18 12.54 9.17
C LEU A 471 -8.39 14.04 9.44
N ARG A 472 -9.65 14.50 9.50
CA ARG A 472 -9.99 15.89 9.87
C ARG A 472 -9.60 16.19 11.32
N ARG A 473 -9.88 15.27 12.25
CA ARG A 473 -9.48 15.43 13.66
C ARG A 473 -7.96 15.49 13.80
N LEU A 474 -7.25 14.57 13.15
CA LEU A 474 -5.78 14.52 13.18
C LEU A 474 -5.14 15.76 12.55
N SER A 475 -5.65 16.23 11.40
CA SER A 475 -5.15 17.45 10.79
C SER A 475 -5.37 18.66 11.68
N ALA A 476 -6.53 18.77 12.33
CA ALA A 476 -6.82 19.89 13.24
C ALA A 476 -5.85 19.95 14.41
N VAL A 477 -5.52 18.81 15.03
CA VAL A 477 -4.51 18.75 16.11
C VAL A 477 -3.14 19.20 15.62
N LEU A 478 -2.70 18.71 14.46
CA LEU A 478 -1.40 19.07 13.89
C LEU A 478 -1.34 20.54 13.42
N ASP A 479 -2.47 21.15 13.10
CA ASP A 479 -2.55 22.56 12.70
C ASP A 479 -2.41 23.52 13.88
N THR A 480 -2.88 23.12 15.06
CA THR A 480 -2.70 23.88 16.32
C THR A 480 -1.28 23.76 16.89
N ALA A 481 -0.44 22.90 16.32
CA ALA A 481 0.90 22.65 16.84
C ALA A 481 1.79 23.91 16.75
N PRO A 482 2.62 24.19 17.78
CA PRO A 482 3.58 25.29 17.79
C PRO A 482 4.58 25.21 16.62
N SER A 483 4.85 26.33 15.95
CA SER A 483 5.92 26.44 14.93
C SER A 483 7.28 25.95 15.47
N ALA A 484 7.57 26.17 16.75
CA ALA A 484 8.79 25.70 17.41
C ALA A 484 8.94 24.16 17.49
N VAL A 485 7.83 23.40 17.48
CA VAL A 485 7.85 21.93 17.39
C VAL A 485 8.12 21.46 15.96
N LEU A 486 7.90 22.35 14.99
CA LEU A 486 8.22 22.16 13.58
C LEU A 486 9.66 22.62 13.26
N ASP A 487 10.21 23.60 13.98
CA ASP A 487 11.56 24.14 13.72
C ASP A 487 12.68 23.39 14.47
N THR A 488 12.37 22.69 15.57
CA THR A 488 13.37 21.90 16.33
C THR A 488 13.92 20.68 15.58
N ALA A 489 13.43 20.40 14.38
CA ALA A 489 14.01 19.37 13.51
C ALA A 489 15.31 19.82 12.81
N ASP A 490 15.60 21.13 12.74
CA ASP A 490 16.69 21.68 11.93
C ASP A 490 17.91 22.19 12.73
N GLY A 491 17.98 22.00 14.06
CA GLY A 491 19.01 22.72 14.86
C GLY A 491 19.54 22.09 16.14
N GLY A 492 19.27 20.81 16.44
CA GLY A 492 19.61 20.24 17.76
C GLY A 492 20.87 19.37 17.86
N GLY A 493 21.29 18.71 16.76
CA GLY A 493 22.28 17.62 16.83
C GLY A 493 23.65 17.91 16.20
N ALA A 494 23.72 18.75 15.17
CA ALA A 494 24.95 18.90 14.38
C ALA A 494 25.84 20.07 14.83
N THR A 495 25.27 21.13 15.39
CA THR A 495 26.02 22.35 15.77
C THR A 495 26.58 22.30 17.19
N ARG A 496 26.02 21.49 18.10
CA ARG A 496 26.55 21.35 19.47
C ARG A 496 27.78 20.45 19.55
N ALA A 497 27.94 19.50 18.62
CA ALA A 497 29.14 18.67 18.51
C ALA A 497 30.35 19.46 17.98
N HIS A 498 30.14 20.50 17.16
CA HIS A 498 31.23 21.31 16.61
C HIS A 498 31.65 22.51 17.48
N HIS A 499 30.83 22.93 18.45
CA HIS A 499 31.24 23.95 19.43
C HIS A 499 31.74 23.38 20.77
N GLY A 500 31.40 22.13 21.12
CA GLY A 500 31.98 21.45 22.28
C GLY A 500 33.42 20.96 22.07
N ALA A 501 33.89 20.85 20.83
CA ALA A 501 35.24 20.36 20.49
C ALA A 501 36.26 21.47 20.17
N ARG A 502 35.88 22.76 20.27
CA ARG A 502 36.77 23.89 19.95
C ARG A 502 37.19 24.77 21.13
N HIS A 503 36.73 24.47 22.35
CA HIS A 503 37.11 25.21 23.57
C HIS A 503 37.87 24.39 24.63
N GLY A 504 38.32 23.17 24.29
CA GLY A 504 39.08 22.28 25.20
C GLY A 504 40.58 22.19 24.95
N ALA A 505 41.16 23.00 24.06
CA ALA A 505 42.58 22.89 23.69
C ALA A 505 43.21 24.27 23.45
N HIS A 506 43.29 25.10 24.49
CA HIS A 506 44.21 26.24 24.57
C HIS A 506 44.31 26.72 26.02
N HIS A 507 45.00 25.94 26.87
CA HIS A 507 45.69 26.46 28.05
C HIS A 507 46.79 25.47 28.43
N GLY A 508 48.05 25.92 28.33
CA GLY A 508 49.23 25.21 28.85
C GLY A 508 50.29 24.91 27.80
N ALA A 509 51.12 25.90 27.45
CA ALA A 509 52.56 25.78 27.16
C ALA A 509 53.11 27.04 26.43
N ARG A 510 53.51 28.03 27.22
CA ARG A 510 54.45 29.14 26.94
C ARG A 510 55.17 29.29 28.29
N HIS A 511 56.48 29.28 28.49
CA HIS A 511 57.73 29.47 27.72
C HIS A 511 58.77 28.49 28.36
N GLY A 512 59.98 28.23 27.86
CA GLY A 512 60.83 28.99 26.96
C GLY A 512 62.10 28.19 26.62
N ALA A 513 62.86 28.77 25.70
CA ALA A 513 64.10 28.26 25.12
C ALA A 513 65.32 28.44 26.05
N ALA A 514 66.38 27.70 25.73
CA ALA A 514 67.76 27.82 26.19
C ALA A 514 68.28 29.29 26.12
N HIS A 515 69.31 29.75 26.85
CA HIS A 515 70.62 29.19 27.16
C HIS A 515 71.27 29.96 28.35
N ASP A 516 72.31 29.36 28.94
CA ASP A 516 73.44 29.98 29.68
C ASP A 516 73.20 30.62 31.06
N GLU A 517 73.73 30.01 32.14
CA GLU A 517 75.11 30.18 32.66
C GLU A 517 75.22 29.68 34.12
N GLY A 518 76.36 29.09 34.49
CA GLY A 518 76.85 29.09 35.88
C GLY A 518 76.52 27.89 36.78
N ALA A 519 77.44 26.93 36.83
CA ALA A 519 77.67 26.05 37.99
C ALA A 519 78.25 26.86 39.20
N PRO A 520 78.61 26.27 40.36
CA PRO A 520 78.36 24.93 40.91
C PRO A 520 77.90 24.94 42.40
N SER A 521 77.50 23.77 42.93
CA SER A 521 78.20 23.10 44.05
C SER A 521 77.32 22.14 44.87
N SER A 522 77.93 20.97 45.13
CA SER A 522 77.74 20.06 46.28
C SER A 522 76.37 19.35 46.42
N ALA A 523 76.33 18.02 46.25
CA ALA A 523 76.55 17.00 47.29
C ALA A 523 75.32 16.90 48.23
N ALA A 524 74.76 15.76 48.60
CA ALA A 524 75.08 14.36 48.43
C ALA A 524 73.88 13.55 48.98
N VAL A 525 73.86 12.23 48.69
CA VAL A 525 73.27 11.15 49.52
C VAL A 525 71.73 11.15 49.59
N GLY A 526 70.98 10.09 49.32
CA GLY A 526 71.29 8.66 49.24
C GLY A 526 70.19 7.89 50.00
N ALA A 527 69.91 6.67 49.51
CA ALA A 527 69.24 5.55 50.20
C ALA A 527 67.73 5.70 50.48
N SER A 528 66.92 4.85 49.83
CA SER A 528 66.39 3.55 50.34
C SER A 528 65.18 3.75 51.27
N ALA A 529 64.03 3.12 51.04
CA ALA A 529 63.79 1.69 50.92
C ALA A 529 62.46 1.45 50.20
#